data_AF-A0A8J6ZIM4-F1
#
_entry.id   AF-A0A8J6ZIM4-F1
#
_cell.length_a   1.000
_cell.length_b   1.000
_cell.length_c   1.000
_cell.angle_alpha   90.00
_cell.angle_beta   90.00
_cell.angle_gamma   90.00
#
_symmetry.space_group_name_H-M   'P 1'
#
loop_
_entity.id
_entity.type
_entity.pdbx_description
1 polymer ?
#
loop_
_entity_poly.entity_id
_entity_poly.type
_entity_poly.pdbx_seq_one_letter_code
_entity_poly.pdbx_strand_id
1 'polypeptide(L)'
;MSKFQIDIDFSSIELNTLDTDEDFKREAKTLLPQALQKLGESVGEQTWEELQKNLKQVGSKSKGSQLEKRKFIQETGRTYQRKASSREKQELEDYIVEQLRNLQNQKGR
;
A
#
# COMPACT_ATOMS: atom_id res chain seq x y z
N MET A 1 -11.05 2.46 12.05
CA MET A 1 -10.00 3.17 11.29
C MET A 1 -9.04 2.12 10.78
N SER A 2 -8.82 2.03 9.48
CA SER A 2 -7.92 1.03 8.89
C SER A 2 -6.48 1.28 9.36
N LYS A 3 -5.80 0.22 9.81
CA LYS A 3 -4.40 0.26 10.27
C LYS A 3 -3.43 0.70 9.17
N PHE A 4 -3.84 0.54 7.91
CA PHE A 4 -3.10 0.95 6.72
C PHE A 4 -3.88 2.04 5.99
N GLN A 5 -3.22 3.16 5.67
CA GLN A 5 -3.76 4.23 4.83
C GLN A 5 -3.27 4.05 3.40
N ILE A 6 -3.68 2.95 2.76
CA ILE A 6 -3.32 2.65 1.37
C ILE A 6 -4.57 2.41 0.54
N ASP A 7 -4.54 2.91 -0.69
CA ASP A 7 -5.57 2.65 -1.68
C ASP A 7 -5.17 1.40 -2.46
N ILE A 8 -5.89 0.31 -2.22
CA ILE A 8 -5.72 -0.97 -2.92
C ILE A 8 -6.84 -1.08 -3.93
N ASP A 9 -6.47 -1.32 -5.18
CA ASP A 9 -7.44 -1.51 -6.24
C ASP A 9 -8.04 -2.93 -6.15
N PHE A 10 -9.29 -3.00 -5.70
CA PHE A 10 -10.08 -4.23 -5.66
C PHE A 10 -10.99 -4.42 -6.89
N SER A 11 -10.91 -3.51 -7.87
CA SER A 11 -11.82 -3.49 -9.02
C SER A 11 -11.70 -4.72 -9.90
N SER A 12 -10.51 -5.35 -9.92
CA SER A 12 -10.26 -6.58 -10.67
C SER A 12 -10.70 -7.86 -9.95
N ILE A 13 -11.15 -7.76 -8.69
CA ILE A 13 -11.53 -8.93 -7.90
C ILE A 13 -13.02 -9.24 -8.09
N GLU A 14 -13.31 -10.45 -8.53
CA GLU A 14 -14.67 -10.96 -8.62
C GLU A 14 -15.16 -11.41 -7.24
N LEU A 15 -15.60 -10.47 -6.41
CA LEU A 15 -16.09 -10.74 -5.04
C LEU A 15 -17.23 -11.78 -4.98
N ASN A 16 -17.95 -11.99 -6.07
CA ASN A 16 -19.04 -12.96 -6.16
C ASN A 16 -18.55 -14.41 -6.28
N THR A 17 -17.28 -14.63 -6.64
CA THR A 17 -16.68 -15.96 -6.74
C THR A 17 -15.95 -16.37 -5.47
N LEU A 18 -15.85 -15.48 -4.47
CA LEU A 18 -15.18 -15.74 -3.20
C LEU A 18 -16.19 -16.32 -2.20
N ASP A 19 -16.20 -17.62 -2.01
CA ASP A 19 -17.11 -18.30 -1.07
C ASP A 19 -16.36 -18.75 0.18
N THR A 20 -15.15 -19.29 -0.01
CA THR A 20 -14.37 -19.88 1.07
C THR A 20 -13.27 -18.95 1.59
N ASP A 21 -12.86 -19.16 2.84
CA ASP A 21 -11.68 -18.51 3.44
C ASP A 21 -10.42 -18.64 2.57
N GLU A 22 -10.27 -19.75 1.85
CA GLU A 22 -9.13 -19.98 0.95
C GLU A 22 -9.17 -19.07 -0.28
N ASP A 23 -10.37 -18.81 -0.83
CA ASP A 23 -10.54 -17.91 -1.97
C ASP A 23 -10.11 -16.49 -1.60
N PHE A 24 -10.55 -15.99 -0.44
CA PHE A 24 -10.13 -14.68 0.06
C PHE A 24 -8.62 -14.58 0.26
N LYS A 25 -8.01 -15.60 0.90
CA LYS A 25 -6.56 -15.61 1.13
C LYS A 25 -5.78 -15.67 -0.19
N ARG A 26 -6.27 -16.43 -1.17
CA ARG A 26 -5.64 -16.52 -2.49
C ARG A 26 -5.66 -15.15 -3.19
N GLU A 27 -6.79 -14.48 -3.21
CA GLU A 27 -6.88 -13.13 -3.80
C GLU A 27 -6.05 -12.11 -3.02
N ALA A 28 -6.07 -12.17 -1.69
CA ALA A 28 -5.24 -11.33 -0.85
C ALA A 28 -3.75 -11.49 -1.14
N LYS A 29 -3.27 -12.73 -1.34
CA LYS A 29 -1.88 -13.02 -1.74
C LYS A 29 -1.52 -12.46 -3.11
N THR A 30 -2.46 -12.47 -4.05
CA THR A 30 -2.27 -11.85 -5.38
C THR A 30 -2.12 -10.33 -5.26
N LEU A 31 -2.90 -9.70 -4.39
CA LEU A 31 -2.87 -8.25 -4.15
C LEU A 31 -1.72 -7.80 -3.24
N LEU A 32 -1.20 -8.70 -2.39
CA LEU A 32 -0.20 -8.40 -1.37
C LEU A 32 1.06 -7.69 -1.92
N PRO A 33 1.68 -8.10 -3.05
CA PRO A 33 2.81 -7.39 -3.63
C PRO A 33 2.50 -5.93 -3.98
N GLN A 34 1.32 -5.68 -4.54
CA GLN A 34 0.90 -4.33 -4.93
C GLN A 34 0.58 -3.49 -3.69
N ALA A 35 -0.11 -4.07 -2.71
CA ALA A 35 -0.42 -3.40 -1.45
C ALA A 35 0.85 -3.01 -0.66
N LEU A 36 1.84 -3.91 -0.58
CA LEU A 36 3.14 -3.61 0.04
C LEU A 36 3.86 -2.50 -0.70
N GLN A 37 3.84 -2.53 -2.04
CA GLN A 37 4.44 -1.46 -2.84
C GLN A 37 3.75 -0.12 -2.54
N LYS A 38 2.41 -0.08 -2.52
CA LYS A 38 1.62 1.12 -2.20
C LYS A 38 1.91 1.64 -0.78
N LEU A 39 2.07 0.74 0.18
CA LEU A 39 2.44 1.10 1.55
C LEU A 39 3.82 1.77 1.58
N GLY A 40 4.80 1.19 0.90
CA GLY A 40 6.12 1.80 0.77
C GLY A 40 6.11 3.10 -0.02
N GLU A 41 5.27 3.23 -1.05
CA GLU A 41 5.09 4.49 -1.79
C GLU A 41 4.53 5.58 -0.88
N SER A 42 3.51 5.27 -0.06
CA SER A 42 2.93 6.21 0.91
C SER A 42 3.95 6.64 1.97
N VAL A 43 4.72 5.71 2.53
CA VAL A 43 5.79 6.02 3.49
C VAL A 43 6.88 6.88 2.83
N GLY A 44 7.25 6.53 1.59
CA GLY A 44 8.21 7.29 0.80
C GLY A 44 7.73 8.70 0.50
N GLU A 45 6.44 8.90 0.22
CA GLU A 45 5.86 10.22 0.01
C GLU A 45 5.93 11.08 1.27
N GLN A 46 5.50 10.55 2.42
CA GLN A 46 5.58 11.25 3.70
C GLN A 46 7.03 11.60 4.06
N THR A 47 7.94 10.64 3.93
CA THR A 47 9.38 10.83 4.20
C THR A 47 9.98 11.90 3.29
N TRP A 48 9.62 11.89 2.00
CA TRP A 48 10.08 12.88 1.04
C TRP A 48 9.57 14.28 1.41
N GLU A 49 8.31 14.41 1.79
CA GLU A 49 7.72 15.69 2.19
C GLU A 49 8.36 16.25 3.46
N GLU A 50 8.62 15.42 4.46
CA GLU A 50 9.37 15.81 5.65
C GLU A 50 10.80 16.25 5.31
N LEU A 51 11.49 15.51 4.45
CA LEU A 51 12.85 15.84 4.01
C LEU A 51 12.88 17.19 3.26
N GLN A 52 11.93 17.43 2.35
CA GLN A 52 11.80 18.72 1.66
C GLN A 52 11.48 19.86 2.64
N LYS A 53 10.62 19.63 3.64
CA LYS A 53 10.27 20.61 4.67
C LYS A 53 11.50 20.99 5.52
N ASN A 54 12.28 20.00 5.95
CA ASN A 54 13.52 20.23 6.70
C ASN A 54 14.57 20.98 5.88
N LEU A 55 14.74 20.63 4.59
CA LEU A 55 15.67 21.34 3.70
C LEU A 55 15.27 22.81 3.46
N LYS A 56 13.96 23.12 3.41
CA LYS A 56 13.47 24.51 3.36
C LYS A 56 13.84 25.29 4.62
N GLN A 57 13.75 24.67 5.80
CA GLN A 57 14.11 25.31 7.07
C GLN A 57 15.61 25.61 7.19
N VAL A 58 16.48 24.81 6.57
CA VAL A 58 17.95 24.99 6.60
C VAL A 58 18.44 26.00 5.53
N GLY A 59 17.53 26.69 4.83
CA GLY A 59 17.89 27.72 3.84
C GLY A 59 18.44 27.16 2.51
N SER A 60 18.38 25.85 2.29
CA SER A 60 18.72 25.24 1.00
C SER A 60 17.55 25.36 0.02
N LYS A 61 17.85 25.71 -1.24
CA LYS A 61 16.87 25.73 -2.34
C LYS A 61 16.39 24.31 -2.64
N SER A 62 15.38 23.86 -1.91
CA SER A 62 14.71 22.58 -2.14
C SER A 62 13.79 22.68 -3.35
N LYS A 63 14.39 22.42 -4.52
CA LYS A 63 13.69 22.07 -5.75
C LYS A 63 14.02 20.62 -6.07
N GLY A 64 13.64 19.70 -5.20
CA GLY A 64 13.53 18.31 -5.63
C GLY A 64 12.54 18.28 -6.79
N SER A 65 12.99 17.89 -7.98
CA SER A 65 12.12 17.84 -9.16
C SER A 65 10.97 16.87 -8.88
N GLN A 66 9.78 17.13 -9.44
CA GLN A 66 8.65 16.20 -9.35
C GLN A 66 9.02 14.79 -9.88
N LEU A 67 9.98 14.73 -10.81
CA LEU A 67 10.58 13.48 -11.29
C LEU A 67 11.39 12.75 -10.21
N GLU A 68 12.14 13.47 -9.37
CA GLU A 68 12.91 12.89 -8.27
C GLU A 68 11.98 12.40 -7.15
N LYS A 69 10.96 13.18 -6.78
CA LYS A 69 9.89 12.74 -5.85
C LYS A 69 9.30 11.41 -6.34
N ARG A 70 8.91 11.34 -7.61
CA ARG A 70 8.32 10.12 -8.19
C ARG A 70 9.28 8.94 -8.16
N LYS A 71 10.54 9.13 -8.55
CA LYS A 71 11.55 8.06 -8.52
C LYS A 71 11.81 7.55 -7.10
N PHE A 72 11.95 8.47 -6.14
CA PHE A 72 12.14 8.15 -4.73
C PHE A 72 10.98 7.30 -4.21
N ILE A 73 9.75 7.77 -4.39
CA ILE A 73 8.52 7.06 -3.97
C ILE A 73 8.46 5.65 -4.58
N GLN A 74 8.69 5.51 -5.89
CA GLN A 74 8.66 4.21 -6.57
C GLN A 74 9.77 3.27 -6.07
N GLU A 75 10.97 3.78 -5.82
CA GLU A 75 12.09 3.00 -5.30
C GLU A 75 11.84 2.56 -3.86
N THR A 76 11.33 3.45 -3.01
CA THR A 76 10.91 3.13 -1.64
C THR A 76 9.83 2.06 -1.64
N GLY A 77 8.80 2.19 -2.49
CA GLY A 77 7.75 1.19 -2.67
C GLY A 77 8.29 -0.19 -3.02
N ARG A 78 9.12 -0.28 -4.06
CA ARG A 78 9.75 -1.55 -4.50
C ARG A 78 10.68 -2.13 -3.42
N THR A 79 11.44 -1.28 -2.74
CA THR A 79 12.36 -1.71 -1.69
C THR A 79 11.58 -2.24 -0.49
N TYR A 80 10.52 -1.54 -0.08
CA TYR A 80 9.65 -1.95 1.01
C TYR A 80 8.99 -3.30 0.71
N GLN A 81 8.41 -3.47 -0.49
CA GLN A 81 7.85 -4.75 -0.93
C GLN A 81 8.84 -5.91 -0.79
N ARG A 82 10.11 -5.71 -1.17
CA ARG A 82 11.16 -6.74 -1.10
C ARG A 82 11.65 -7.01 0.32
N LYS A 83 11.72 -5.96 1.16
CA LYS A 83 12.25 -6.03 2.53
C LYS A 83 11.21 -6.28 3.60
N ALA A 84 9.92 -6.19 3.28
CA ALA A 84 8.83 -6.42 4.22
C ALA A 84 9.00 -7.78 4.92
N SER A 85 8.89 -7.74 6.24
CA SER A 85 9.02 -8.94 7.07
C SER A 85 7.85 -9.90 6.83
N SER A 86 8.04 -11.18 7.13
CA SER A 86 6.95 -12.18 7.05
C SER A 86 5.75 -11.78 7.91
N ARG A 87 6.00 -11.12 9.04
CA ARG A 87 4.94 -10.61 9.93
C ARG A 87 4.14 -9.49 9.25
N GLU A 88 4.80 -8.47 8.70
CA GLU A 88 4.11 -7.37 8.01
C GLU A 88 3.32 -7.88 6.79
N LYS A 89 3.89 -8.84 6.06
CA LYS A 89 3.21 -9.50 4.94
C LYS A 89 1.91 -10.17 5.39
N GLN A 90 1.98 -10.90 6.50
CA GLN A 90 0.81 -11.58 7.06
C GLN A 90 -0.23 -10.57 7.59
N GLU A 91 0.20 -9.54 8.34
CA GLU A 91 -0.71 -8.50 8.83
C GLU A 91 -1.42 -7.75 7.69
N LEU A 92 -0.72 -7.54 6.57
CA LEU A 92 -1.30 -6.90 5.39
C LEU A 92 -2.20 -7.85 4.60
N GLU A 93 -1.85 -9.13 4.50
CA GLU A 93 -2.71 -10.17 3.92
C GLU A 93 -4.04 -10.28 4.69
N ASP A 94 -3.97 -10.37 6.02
CA ASP A 94 -5.14 -10.43 6.89
C ASP A 94 -6.03 -9.19 6.72
N TYR A 95 -5.41 -8.00 6.66
CA TYR A 95 -6.14 -6.76 6.39
C TYR A 95 -6.84 -6.77 5.01
N ILE A 96 -6.17 -7.25 3.97
CA ILE A 96 -6.76 -7.36 2.63
C ILE A 96 -7.95 -8.31 2.65
N VAL A 97 -7.83 -9.47 3.32
CA VAL A 97 -8.94 -10.42 3.50
C VAL A 97 -10.13 -9.75 4.18
N GLU A 98 -9.90 -9.00 5.26
CA GLU A 98 -10.97 -8.26 5.94
C GLU A 98 -11.63 -7.22 5.03
N GLN A 99 -10.85 -6.49 4.20
CA GLN A 99 -11.40 -5.54 3.23
C GLN A 99 -12.26 -6.26 2.17
N LEU A 100 -11.78 -7.37 1.61
CA LEU A 100 -12.53 -8.16 0.62
C LEU A 100 -13.87 -8.64 1.17
N ARG A 101 -13.89 -9.16 2.41
CA ARG A 101 -15.13 -9.58 3.08
C ARG A 101 -16.09 -8.41 3.32
N ASN A 102 -15.57 -7.26 3.77
CA ASN A 102 -16.37 -6.07 3.96
C ASN A 102 -16.97 -5.56 2.64
N LEU A 103 -16.20 -5.57 1.55
CA LEU A 103 -16.68 -5.18 0.23
C LEU A 103 -17.74 -6.14 -0.31
N GLN A 104 -17.57 -7.45 -0.11
CA GLN A 104 -18.57 -8.45 -0.50
C GLN A 104 -19.88 -8.25 0.27
N ASN A 105 -19.80 -8.06 1.59
CA ASN A 105 -20.96 -7.78 2.44
C ASN A 105 -21.69 -6.48 2.06
N GLN A 106 -20.96 -5.47 1.58
CA GLN A 106 -21.56 -4.21 1.10
C GLN A 106 -22.19 -4.35 -0.29
N LYS A 107 -21.63 -5.17 -1.19
CA LYS A 107 -22.23 -5.48 -2.51
C LYS A 107 -23.51 -6.31 -2.42
N GLY A 108 -23.69 -7.08 -1.34
CA GLY A 108 -24.89 -7.87 -1.09
C GLY A 108 -26.06 -7.09 -0.48
N ARG A 109 -25.93 -5.78 -0.24
CA ARG A 109 -26.99 -4.87 0.21
C ARG A 109 -27.53 -4.03 -0.94
#